data_AF-A0A538D7K6-F1
#
_entry.id   AF-A0A538D7K6-F1
#
_cell.length_a   1.000
_cell.length_b   1.000
_cell.length_c   1.000
_cell.angle_alpha   90.00
_cell.angle_beta   90.00
_cell.angle_gamma   90.00
#
_symmetry.space_group_name_H-M   'P 1'
#
loop_
_entity.id
_entity.type
_entity.pdbx_description
1 polymer ?
#
loop_
_entity_poly.entity_id
_entity_poly.type
_entity_poly.pdbx_seq_one_letter_code
_entity_poly.pdbx_strand_id
1 'polypeptide(L)' 'MTKLVALGALAALAFGCGSAGGGTATGLKGYVKRGPTMPVCRVGVPCTAPAKGVKLRFSRAGSIVATATTNDRGWYRVAS' A
#
# COMPACT_ATOMS: atom_id res chain seq x y z
N MET A 1 -57.88 -22.37 19.52
CA MET A 1 -57.71 -22.71 18.10
C MET A 1 -56.95 -21.56 17.43
N THR A 2 -55.71 -21.23 17.83
CA THR A 2 -54.46 -22.00 17.64
C THR A 2 -54.04 -22.19 16.18
N LYS A 3 -54.18 -21.17 15.33
CA LYS A 3 -53.52 -21.14 14.01
C LYS A 3 -53.14 -19.69 13.71
N LEU A 4 -51.96 -19.46 13.14
CA LEU A 4 -51.36 -18.16 12.73
C LEU A 4 -50.28 -17.58 13.68
N VAL A 5 -49.66 -18.42 14.51
CA VAL A 5 -48.25 -18.21 14.90
C VAL A 5 -47.43 -19.11 13.97
N ALA A 6 -46.29 -18.60 13.46
CA ALA A 6 -45.35 -19.30 12.58
C ALA A 6 -45.59 -19.23 11.06
N LEU A 7 -45.54 -18.03 10.49
CA LEU A 7 -45.20 -17.87 9.06
C LEU A 7 -44.49 -16.54 8.74
N GLY A 8 -43.71 -16.00 9.68
CA GLY A 8 -43.01 -14.71 9.51
C GLY A 8 -41.57 -14.67 10.03
N ALA A 9 -40.95 -15.81 10.34
CA ALA A 9 -39.64 -15.87 10.99
C ALA A 9 -38.57 -16.60 10.15
N LEU A 10 -38.68 -16.57 8.81
CA LEU A 10 -37.70 -17.13 7.88
C LEU A 10 -37.08 -16.07 6.95
N ALA A 11 -37.01 -14.80 7.40
CA ALA A 11 -36.07 -13.84 6.80
C ALA A 11 -34.68 -14.18 7.35
N ALA A 12 -34.08 -15.16 6.69
CA ALA A 12 -32.85 -15.83 7.00
C ALA A 12 -31.73 -14.88 7.42
N LEU A 13 -30.95 -15.34 8.39
CA LEU A 13 -29.62 -14.86 8.75
C LEU A 13 -28.64 -14.98 7.57
N ALA A 14 -28.84 -14.17 6.53
CA ALA A 14 -27.83 -13.91 5.51
C ALA A 14 -26.77 -12.94 6.06
N PHE A 15 -26.25 -13.21 7.26
CA PHE A 15 -24.92 -12.77 7.67
C PHE A 15 -23.93 -13.61 6.87
N GLY A 16 -23.85 -13.32 5.57
CA GLY A 16 -22.80 -13.85 4.71
C GLY A 16 -21.47 -13.45 5.31
N CYS A 17 -20.70 -14.45 5.72
CA CYS A 17 -19.31 -14.30 6.10
C CYS A 17 -18.59 -13.66 4.91
N GLY A 18 -18.36 -12.35 4.98
CA GLY A 18 -17.50 -11.66 4.04
C GLY A 18 -16.10 -12.22 4.26
N SER A 19 -15.65 -13.11 3.37
CA SER A 19 -14.27 -13.55 3.33
C SER A 19 -13.41 -12.31 3.11
N ALA A 20 -12.75 -11.84 4.18
CA ALA A 20 -11.66 -10.91 4.06
C ALA A 20 -10.57 -11.63 3.27
N GLY A 21 -10.58 -11.44 1.95
CA GLY A 21 -9.57 -11.95 1.05
C GLY A 21 -8.24 -11.29 1.39
N GLY A 22 -7.53 -11.89 2.36
CA GLY A 22 -6.16 -11.56 2.71
C GLY A 22 -5.24 -12.03 1.60
N GLY A 23 -5.36 -11.42 0.42
CA GLY A 23 -4.38 -11.61 -0.64
C GLY A 23 -3.04 -11.03 -0.19
N THR A 24 -1.97 -11.79 -0.33
CA THR A 24 -0.62 -11.23 -0.22
C THR A 24 -0.45 -10.21 -1.33
N ALA A 25 -0.60 -8.93 -1.00
CA ALA A 25 -0.44 -7.85 -1.97
C ALA A 25 0.97 -7.92 -2.56
N THR A 26 1.04 -8.31 -3.84
CA THR A 26 2.26 -8.33 -4.65
C THR A 26 2.56 -6.91 -5.13
N GLY A 27 3.80 -6.69 -5.57
CA GLY A 27 4.23 -5.41 -6.13
C GLY A 27 5.62 -4.99 -5.66
N LEU A 28 5.93 -3.70 -5.84
CA LEU A 28 7.24 -3.13 -5.53
C LEU A 28 7.20 -2.38 -4.19
N LYS A 29 8.22 -2.56 -3.37
CA LYS A 29 8.46 -1.72 -2.19
C LYS A 29 9.95 -1.42 -2.10
N GLY A 30 10.29 -0.23 -1.61
CA GLY A 30 11.69 0.14 -1.48
C GLY A 30 11.88 1.42 -0.69
N TYR A 31 13.15 1.72 -0.45
CA TYR A 31 13.60 2.90 0.28
C TYR A 31 14.55 3.73 -0.60
N VAL A 32 14.24 5.01 -0.77
CA VAL A 32 15.01 5.93 -1.60
C VAL A 32 15.75 6.92 -0.70
N LYS A 33 17.06 7.04 -0.94
CA LYS A 33 17.92 8.05 -0.30
C LYS A 33 18.36 9.10 -1.32
N ARG A 34 18.46 10.35 -0.88
CA ARG A 34 19.08 11.45 -1.61
C ARG A 34 20.47 11.75 -1.06
N GLY A 35 21.38 12.10 -1.94
CA GLY A 35 22.71 12.56 -1.60
C GLY A 35 23.35 13.30 -2.78
N PRO A 36 24.43 14.05 -2.51
CA PRO A 36 24.97 14.29 -1.18
C PRO A 36 24.11 15.31 -0.40
N THR A 37 24.10 15.18 0.93
CA THR A 37 23.38 16.14 1.82
C THR A 37 24.27 17.29 2.29
N MET A 38 25.56 17.24 1.94
CA MET A 38 26.58 18.23 2.23
C MET A 38 27.56 18.28 1.03
N PRO A 39 28.30 19.38 0.81
CA PRO A 39 29.17 19.51 -0.37
C PRO A 39 30.23 18.41 -0.51
N VAL A 40 30.76 17.91 0.62
CA VAL A 40 31.77 16.84 0.65
C VAL A 40 31.41 15.85 1.74
N CYS A 41 31.33 14.58 1.39
CA CYS A 41 31.08 13.51 2.35
C CYS A 41 32.27 13.34 3.31
N ARG A 42 31.98 13.25 4.60
CA ARG A 42 32.99 13.01 5.65
C ARG A 42 32.87 11.58 6.14
N VAL A 43 34.01 10.93 6.39
CA VAL A 43 34.05 9.57 6.95
C VAL A 43 33.34 9.56 8.32
N GLY A 44 32.49 8.57 8.56
CA GLY A 44 31.71 8.45 9.79
C GLY A 44 30.47 9.34 9.89
N VAL A 45 30.25 10.27 8.94
CA VAL A 45 29.06 11.14 8.91
C VAL A 45 28.13 10.70 7.77
N PRO A 46 26.82 10.48 8.02
CA PRO A 46 25.88 10.14 6.96
C PRO A 46 25.83 11.24 5.89
N CYS A 47 26.26 10.91 4.68
CA CYS A 47 26.21 11.83 3.53
C CYS A 47 24.88 11.72 2.74
N THR A 48 23.99 10.83 3.17
CA THR A 48 22.69 10.56 2.51
C THR A 48 21.56 10.68 3.52
N ALA A 49 20.38 11.10 3.06
CA ALA A 49 19.15 11.19 3.86
C ALA A 49 17.97 10.59 3.09
N PRO A 50 16.84 10.26 3.74
CA PRO A 50 15.62 9.86 3.04
C PRO A 50 15.23 10.88 1.96
N ALA A 51 14.92 10.41 0.76
CA ALA A 51 14.35 11.23 -0.29
C ALA A 51 12.84 11.38 -0.02
N LYS A 52 12.45 12.40 0.75
CA LYS A 52 11.05 12.62 1.15
C LYS A 52 10.26 13.29 0.03
N GLY A 53 9.02 12.84 -0.20
CA GLY A 53 8.08 13.51 -1.12
C GLY A 53 8.44 13.42 -2.61
N VAL A 54 9.33 12.51 -3.00
CA VAL A 54 9.76 12.36 -4.40
C VAL A 54 8.78 11.47 -5.14
N LYS A 55 8.35 11.91 -6.32
CA LYS A 55 7.50 11.12 -7.23
C LYS A 55 8.36 10.18 -8.07
N LEU A 56 8.15 8.88 -7.90
CA LEU A 56 8.74 7.80 -8.69
C LEU A 56 7.80 7.42 -9.83
N ARG A 57 8.35 7.18 -11.02
CA ARG A 57 7.62 6.69 -12.20
C ARG A 57 8.21 5.34 -12.60
N PHE A 58 7.38 4.30 -12.64
CA PHE A 58 7.78 2.95 -13.02
C PHE A 58 7.32 2.68 -14.45
N SER A 59 8.25 2.34 -15.33
CA SER A 59 7.98 2.06 -16.74
C SER A 59 8.11 0.57 -17.06
N ARG A 60 7.21 0.06 -17.91
CA ARG A 60 7.31 -1.26 -18.54
C ARG A 60 7.02 -1.10 -20.03
N ALA A 61 7.90 -1.63 -20.89
CA ALA A 61 7.79 -1.51 -22.35
C ALA A 61 7.57 -0.05 -22.82
N GLY A 62 8.32 0.90 -22.26
CA GLY A 62 8.23 2.33 -22.62
C GLY A 62 7.05 3.09 -22.04
N SER A 63 6.06 2.41 -21.45
CA SER A 63 4.89 3.04 -20.84
C SER A 63 5.02 3.15 -19.33
N ILE A 64 4.62 4.28 -18.74
CA ILE A 64 4.52 4.40 -17.28
C ILE A 64 3.30 3.61 -16.81
N VAL A 65 3.54 2.57 -16.01
CA VAL A 65 2.49 1.66 -15.51
C VAL A 65 2.15 1.91 -14.05
N ALA A 66 3.00 2.63 -13.31
CA ALA A 66 2.73 3.01 -11.92
C ALA A 66 3.50 4.26 -11.53
N THR A 67 2.98 4.94 -10.51
CA THR A 67 3.69 6.01 -9.80
C THR A 67 3.56 5.81 -8.30
N ALA A 68 4.55 6.29 -7.55
CA ALA A 68 4.49 6.33 -6.09
C ALA A 68 5.20 7.57 -5.58
N THR A 69 4.75 8.12 -4.45
CA THR A 69 5.44 9.19 -3.74
C THR A 69 6.09 8.60 -2.51
N THR A 70 7.37 8.91 -2.29
CA THR A 70 8.07 8.49 -1.07
C THR A 70 7.53 9.22 0.15
N ASN A 71 7.36 8.51 1.25
CA ASN A 71 6.92 9.10 2.52
C ASN A 71 8.06 9.88 3.22
N ASP A 72 7.80 10.41 4.42
CA ASP A 72 8.78 11.18 5.21
C ASP A 72 10.00 10.38 5.65
N ARG A 73 9.94 9.06 5.52
CA ARG A 73 11.04 8.13 5.78
C ARG A 73 11.63 7.57 4.49
N GLY A 74 11.30 8.12 3.32
CA GLY A 74 11.83 7.73 2.01
C GLY A 74 11.29 6.40 1.46
N TRP A 75 10.32 5.78 2.11
CA TRP A 75 9.74 4.51 1.66
C TRP A 75 8.67 4.74 0.60
N TYR A 76 8.61 3.84 -0.37
CA TYR A 76 7.51 3.76 -1.33
C TYR A 76 6.94 2.34 -1.37
N ARG A 77 5.70 2.24 -1.85
CA ARG A 77 5.04 0.99 -2.20
C ARG A 77 4.21 1.19 -3.47
N VAL A 78 4.23 0.21 -4.34
CA VAL A 78 3.38 0.06 -5.52
C VAL A 78 2.74 -1.31 -5.40
N ALA A 79 1.42 -1.37 -5.32
CA ALA A 79 0.69 -2.64 -5.43
C ALA A 79 0.51 -2.97 -6.92
N SER A 80 0.58 -4.25 -7.27
CA SER A 80 0.22 -4.79 -8.59
C SER A 80 -1.13 -5.48 -8.57
#